data_AF-A0A2E5C3V3-F1
#
_entry.id   AF-A0A2E5C3V3-F1
#
_cell.length_a   1.000
_cell.length_b   1.000
_cell.length_c   1.000
_cell.angle_alpha   90.00
_cell.angle_beta   90.00
_cell.angle_gamma   90.00
#
_symmetry.space_group_name_H-M   'P 1'
#
loop_
_entity.id
_entity.type
_entity.pdbx_description
1 polymer ?
#
loop_
_entity_poly.entity_id
_entity_poly.type
_entity_poly.pdbx_seq_one_letter_code
_entity_poly.pdbx_strand_id
1 'polypeptide(L)'
;MPKVIIAALVGFFIGITASVFAADASDVQTFFASNKVGNSPDFAFVKNGVAGPDHLITIHGYRNDGAVCRTLAEEYNSGESSSVLPGEYKCVQLNE
;
A
#
# COMPACT_ATOMS: atom_id res chain seq x y z
N MET A 1 -30.95 -52.02 22.82
CA MET A 1 -30.79 -50.60 23.22
C MET A 1 -29.36 -50.40 23.74
N PRO A 2 -28.39 -49.99 22.91
CA PRO A 2 -27.05 -49.70 23.41
C PRO A 2 -26.97 -48.25 23.87
N LYS A 3 -26.55 -48.06 25.12
CA LYS A 3 -26.08 -46.79 25.67
C LYS A 3 -24.57 -46.74 25.44
N VAL A 4 -24.11 -45.88 24.53
CA VAL A 4 -22.69 -45.48 24.44
C VAL A 4 -22.64 -43.99 24.63
N ILE A 5 -22.03 -43.61 25.74
CA ILE A 5 -21.76 -42.24 26.18
C ILE A 5 -20.60 -41.72 25.32
N ILE A 6 -20.83 -40.68 24.52
CA ILE A 6 -19.74 -39.92 23.87
C ILE A 6 -19.53 -38.67 24.70
N ALA A 7 -18.49 -38.71 25.52
CA ALA A 7 -17.97 -37.58 26.27
C ALA A 7 -17.26 -36.59 25.33
N ALA A 8 -17.37 -35.32 25.68
CA ALA A 8 -16.83 -34.15 25.01
C ALA A 8 -15.32 -34.22 24.77
N LEU A 9 -14.86 -33.67 23.63
CA LEU A 9 -13.56 -33.02 23.48
C LEU A 9 -13.69 -31.96 22.37
N VAL A 10 -13.88 -30.71 22.77
CA VAL A 10 -12.84 -29.66 22.74
C VAL A 10 -12.66 -29.08 21.33
N GLY A 11 -13.24 -27.90 21.17
CA GLY A 11 -12.63 -26.79 20.46
C GLY A 11 -12.32 -26.99 18.98
N PHE A 12 -13.24 -26.58 18.12
CA PHE A 12 -12.82 -25.80 16.96
C PHE A 12 -13.11 -24.33 17.25
N PHE A 13 -12.23 -23.77 18.08
CA PHE A 13 -12.03 -22.34 18.18
C PHE A 13 -11.74 -21.79 16.78
N ILE A 14 -12.56 -20.84 16.36
CA ILE A 14 -12.16 -19.63 15.63
C ILE A 14 -11.25 -19.91 14.42
N GLY A 15 -11.88 -20.32 13.33
CA GLY A 15 -11.35 -20.11 11.99
C GLY A 15 -11.97 -18.87 11.33
N ILE A 16 -12.23 -17.78 12.06
CA ILE A 16 -12.36 -16.48 11.38
C ILE A 16 -10.95 -16.19 10.89
N THR A 17 -10.63 -16.65 9.68
CA THR A 17 -9.53 -16.06 8.94
C THR A 17 -9.94 -14.62 8.74
N ALA A 18 -9.50 -13.74 9.64
CA ALA A 18 -9.38 -12.34 9.31
C ALA A 18 -8.35 -12.32 8.19
N SER A 19 -8.83 -12.48 6.96
CA SER A 19 -8.13 -11.95 5.80
C SER A 19 -7.98 -10.48 6.14
N VAL A 20 -6.81 -10.11 6.63
CA VAL A 20 -6.38 -8.73 6.71
C VAL A 20 -6.46 -8.26 5.27
N PHE A 21 -7.55 -7.59 4.90
CA PHE A 21 -7.73 -7.02 3.58
C PHE A 21 -6.65 -5.95 3.42
N ALA A 22 -5.49 -6.35 2.91
CA ALA A 22 -4.57 -5.38 2.34
C ALA A 22 -5.35 -4.71 1.22
N ALA A 23 -5.59 -3.41 1.35
CA ALA A 23 -6.18 -2.63 0.28
C ALA A 23 -5.29 -2.78 -0.95
N ASP A 24 -5.88 -3.08 -2.11
CA ASP A 24 -5.09 -3.18 -3.33
C ASP A 24 -4.54 -1.79 -3.67
N ALA A 25 -3.32 -1.73 -4.21
CA ALA A 25 -2.74 -0.46 -4.62
C ALA A 25 -3.64 0.28 -5.64
N SER A 26 -4.40 -0.47 -6.44
CA SER A 26 -5.41 0.06 -7.36
C SER A 26 -6.62 0.67 -6.66
N ASP A 27 -7.04 0.17 -5.49
CA ASP A 27 -8.13 0.77 -4.71
C ASP A 27 -7.74 2.17 -4.23
N VAL A 28 -6.50 2.31 -3.73
CA VAL A 28 -5.96 3.60 -3.29
C VAL A 28 -5.83 4.56 -4.47
N GLN A 29 -5.31 4.09 -5.61
CA GLN A 29 -5.22 4.92 -6.83
C GLN A 29 -6.60 5.37 -7.30
N THR A 30 -7.58 4.47 -7.31
CA THR A 30 -8.97 4.77 -7.71
C THR A 30 -9.61 5.79 -6.77
N PHE A 31 -9.36 5.66 -5.46
CA PHE A 31 -9.84 6.64 -4.49
C PHE A 31 -9.31 8.03 -4.80
N PHE A 32 -7.99 8.21 -4.97
CA PHE A 32 -7.40 9.52 -5.22
C PHE A 32 -7.70 10.07 -6.62
N ALA A 33 -7.93 9.21 -7.62
CA ALA A 33 -8.40 9.63 -8.94
C ALA A 33 -9.78 10.31 -8.86
N SER A 34 -10.63 9.90 -7.93
CA SER A 34 -11.97 10.47 -7.73
C SER A 34 -12.04 11.50 -6.60
N ASN A 35 -11.06 11.51 -5.70
CA ASN A 35 -11.06 12.30 -4.47
C ASN A 35 -9.70 13.00 -4.32
N LYS A 36 -9.61 14.22 -4.85
CA LYS A 36 -8.44 15.07 -4.71
C LYS A 36 -8.36 15.69 -3.32
N VAL A 37 -7.17 15.68 -2.70
CA VAL A 37 -6.95 16.29 -1.38
C VAL A 37 -6.11 17.57 -1.49
N GLY A 38 -6.81 18.71 -1.43
CA GLY A 38 -6.17 20.03 -1.47
C GLY A 38 -6.14 20.65 -2.86
N ASN A 39 -5.21 21.58 -3.08
CA ASN A 39 -5.20 22.42 -4.28
C ASN A 39 -4.24 21.92 -5.38
N SER A 40 -3.14 21.26 -5.04
CA SER A 40 -2.25 20.60 -6.01
C SER A 40 -2.74 19.19 -6.36
N PRO A 41 -2.27 18.61 -7.50
CA PRO A 41 -2.54 17.21 -7.82
C PRO A 41 -1.89 16.27 -6.80
N ASP A 42 -2.53 15.15 -6.52
CA ASP A 42 -2.01 14.14 -5.60
C ASP A 42 -1.04 13.21 -6.33
N PHE A 43 -0.01 12.73 -5.64
CA PHE A 43 1.03 11.88 -6.23
C PHE A 43 1.24 10.60 -5.44
N ALA A 44 1.43 9.48 -6.14
CA ALA A 44 1.96 8.24 -5.61
C ALA A 44 3.47 8.20 -5.77
N PHE A 45 4.15 7.87 -4.68
CA PHE A 45 5.53 7.45 -4.66
C PHE A 45 5.59 5.93 -4.87
N VAL A 46 6.14 5.53 -6.01
CA VAL A 46 6.13 4.13 -6.48
C VAL A 46 7.56 3.64 -6.63
N LYS A 47 7.82 2.41 -6.21
CA LYS A 47 9.10 1.72 -6.45
C LYS A 47 8.92 0.64 -7.50
N ASN A 48 9.68 0.70 -8.59
CA ASN A 48 9.77 -0.39 -9.56
C ASN A 48 10.66 -1.50 -9.00
N GLY A 49 10.04 -2.54 -8.44
CA GLY A 49 10.74 -3.73 -7.95
C GLY A 49 10.74 -4.88 -8.96
N VAL A 50 11.42 -5.97 -8.61
CA VAL A 50 11.53 -7.19 -9.44
C VAL A 50 10.17 -7.85 -9.71
N ALA A 51 9.22 -7.71 -8.78
CA ALA A 51 7.88 -8.26 -8.88
C ALA A 51 6.84 -7.29 -9.48
N GLY A 52 7.25 -6.08 -9.86
CA GLY A 52 6.37 -5.03 -10.36
C GLY A 52 6.45 -3.73 -9.55
N PRO A 53 5.62 -2.72 -9.90
CA PRO A 53 5.57 -1.45 -9.19
C PRO A 53 4.87 -1.59 -7.83
N ASP A 54 5.57 -1.21 -6.76
CA ASP A 54 5.04 -1.13 -5.40
C ASP A 54 4.61 0.31 -5.08
N HIS A 55 3.34 0.52 -4.75
CA HIS A 55 2.87 1.83 -4.25
C HIS A 55 3.26 1.97 -2.78
N LEU A 56 4.14 2.92 -2.46
CA LEU A 56 4.71 3.07 -1.13
C LEU A 56 4.04 4.17 -0.30
N ILE A 57 3.84 5.35 -0.89
CA ILE A 57 3.35 6.54 -0.18
C ILE A 57 2.43 7.32 -1.12
N THR A 58 1.35 7.87 -0.59
CA THR A 58 0.57 8.91 -1.27
C THR A 58 0.91 10.28 -0.67
N ILE A 59 1.14 11.26 -1.53
CA ILE A 59 1.55 12.62 -1.20
C ILE A 59 0.44 13.57 -1.66
N HIS A 60 -0.11 14.30 -0.71
CA HIS A 60 -1.20 15.23 -0.92
C HIS A 60 -1.24 16.29 0.18
N GLY A 61 -1.86 17.43 -0.09
CA GLY A 61 -2.11 18.50 0.89
C GLY A 61 -0.96 19.50 1.07
N TYR A 62 0.14 19.39 0.32
CA TYR A 62 1.15 20.44 0.22
C TYR A 62 0.72 21.52 -0.77
N ARG A 63 1.51 22.60 -0.87
CA ARG A 63 1.32 23.61 -1.92
C ARG A 63 1.70 23.06 -3.31
N ASN A 64 2.64 22.11 -3.35
CA ASN A 64 3.13 21.47 -4.56
C ASN A 64 3.55 20.03 -4.24
N ASP A 65 2.57 19.14 -4.22
CA ASP A 65 2.78 17.70 -3.92
C ASP A 65 3.77 17.04 -4.89
N GLY A 66 3.74 17.43 -6.16
CA GLY A 66 4.66 16.90 -7.17
C GLY A 66 6.12 17.24 -6.89
N ALA A 67 6.40 18.44 -6.34
CA ALA A 67 7.76 18.80 -5.94
C ALA A 67 8.23 17.95 -4.75
N VAL A 68 7.37 17.76 -3.74
CA VAL A 68 7.68 16.89 -2.59
C VAL A 68 7.96 15.46 -3.05
N CYS A 69 7.11 14.93 -3.94
CA CYS A 69 7.32 13.59 -4.49
C CYS A 69 8.66 13.47 -5.21
N ARG A 70 8.98 14.41 -6.12
CA ARG A 70 10.23 14.35 -6.89
C ARG A 70 11.46 14.42 -6.00
N THR A 71 11.46 15.27 -4.97
CA THR A 71 12.56 15.32 -3.99
C THR A 71 12.76 13.97 -3.30
N LEU A 72 11.68 13.26 -2.94
CA LEU A 72 11.80 11.91 -2.38
C LEU A 72 12.35 10.91 -3.40
N ALA A 73 11.90 10.95 -4.66
CA ALA A 73 12.43 10.08 -5.70
C ALA A 73 13.91 10.32 -5.98
N GLU A 74 14.33 11.59 -6.04
CA GLU A 74 15.72 11.99 -6.22
C GLU A 74 16.61 11.47 -5.08
N GLU A 75 16.19 11.63 -3.82
CA GLU A 75 16.91 11.13 -2.65
C GLU A 75 17.03 9.61 -2.68
N TYR A 76 15.92 8.89 -2.87
CA TYR A 76 15.95 7.43 -2.83
C TYR A 76 16.72 6.81 -4.01
N ASN A 77 16.80 7.51 -5.14
CA ASN A 77 17.60 7.09 -6.30
C ASN A 77 19.05 7.59 -6.26
N SER A 78 19.50 8.33 -5.24
CA SER A 78 20.83 8.94 -5.24
C SER A 78 21.99 7.94 -5.08
N GLY A 79 21.72 6.71 -4.62
CA GLY A 79 22.70 5.63 -4.56
C GLY A 79 22.19 4.36 -3.87
N GLU A 80 23.03 3.34 -3.75
CA GLU A 80 22.62 2.08 -3.09
C GLU A 80 22.38 2.25 -1.58
N SER A 81 22.97 3.29 -0.95
CA SER A 81 22.81 3.56 0.48
C SER A 81 21.58 4.39 0.83
N SER A 82 20.91 5.01 -0.16
CA SER A 82 19.74 5.87 0.09
C SER A 82 18.45 5.09 0.28
N SER A 83 18.47 3.77 0.02
CA SER A 83 17.31 2.91 0.25
C SER A 83 17.70 1.54 0.79
N VAL A 84 16.93 1.05 1.75
CA VAL A 84 17.01 -0.33 2.25
C VAL A 84 16.41 -1.32 1.24
N LEU A 85 15.57 -0.84 0.33
CA LEU A 85 14.89 -1.65 -0.68
C LEU A 85 15.50 -1.34 -2.06
N PRO A 86 16.01 -2.35 -2.79
CA PRO A 86 16.51 -2.14 -4.14
C PRO A 86 15.35 -1.85 -5.10
N GLY A 87 15.58 -0.92 -6.04
CA GLY A 87 14.63 -0.56 -7.07
C GLY A 87 14.80 0.89 -7.51
N GLU A 88 14.11 1.25 -8.59
CA GLU A 88 14.00 2.62 -9.06
C GLU A 88 12.72 3.25 -8.50
N TYR A 89 12.83 4.45 -7.94
CA TYR A 89 11.74 5.19 -7.34
C TYR A 89 11.21 6.26 -8.30
N LYS A 90 9.89 6.40 -8.39
CA LYS A 90 9.24 7.35 -9.29
C LYS A 90 7.99 7.97 -8.68
N CYS A 91 7.57 9.06 -9.29
CA CYS A 91 6.35 9.78 -8.96
C CYS A 91 5.31 9.60 -10.05
N VAL A 92 4.10 9.20 -9.64
CA VAL A 92 2.95 9.03 -10.52
C VAL A 92 1.84 9.94 -10.03
N GLN A 93 1.34 10.83 -10.89
CA GLN A 93 0.18 11.65 -10.56
C GLN A 93 -1.07 10.78 -10.48
N LEU A 94 -1.91 10.98 -9.46
CA LEU A 94 -3.08 10.14 -9.17
C LEU A 94 -4.40 10.75 -9.66
N ASN A 95 -4.47 12.07 -9.80
CA ASN A 95 -5.63 12.78 -10.31
C ASN A 95 -5.22 13.88 -11.29
N GLU A 96 -6.01 14.05 -12.35
CA GLU A 96 -5.89 15.14 -13.32
C GLU A 96 -6.97 16.21 -13.08
#